data_AF-A0A7X9AF39-F1
#
_entry.id   AF-A0A7X9AF39-F1
#
_cell.length_a   1.000
_cell.length_b   1.000
_cell.length_c   1.000
_cell.angle_alpha   90.00
_cell.angle_beta   90.00
_cell.angle_gamma   90.00
#
_symmetry.space_group_name_H-M   'P 1'
#
loop_
_entity.id
_entity.type
_entity.pdbx_description
1 polymer ?
#
loop_
_entity_poly.entity_id
_entity_poly.type
_entity_poly.pdbx_seq_one_letter_code
_entity_poly.pdbx_strand_id
1 'polypeptide(L)'
;MRRFLAFLCLLPMLLAVAGCGPSKGQTIGLYLGSVTIHERRLQAWAEELENLAPRPGEASRDLTELREKVETLQQLVRDERTEVSKLHVPELCEDLHKMYDRAFDLTARRLGLLAAFLVEAEKNRKGILPDSSLGQALQTTQSEMAELADAAGKVDEEIRQAKLGLARRFPEVQVPEADPPAQAPSP
;
A
#
# COMPACT_ATOMS: atom_id res chain seq x y z
N MET A 1 2.57 49.04 -39.98
CA MET A 1 2.77 49.23 -38.51
C MET A 1 1.65 48.69 -37.60
N ARG A 2 0.45 48.30 -38.08
CA ARG A 2 -0.62 47.75 -37.22
C ARG A 2 -0.43 46.29 -36.76
N ARG A 3 0.35 45.47 -37.48
CA ARG A 3 0.55 44.03 -37.16
C ARG A 3 1.64 43.78 -36.11
N PHE A 4 2.60 44.69 -35.95
CA PHE A 4 3.66 44.59 -34.94
C PHE A 4 3.18 44.91 -33.52
N LEU A 5 2.18 45.80 -33.38
CA LEU A 5 1.62 46.14 -32.06
C LEU A 5 0.84 44.98 -31.42
N ALA A 6 0.19 44.13 -32.22
CA ALA A 6 -0.57 42.99 -31.71
C ALA A 6 0.34 41.92 -31.07
N PHE A 7 1.56 41.76 -31.58
CA PHE A 7 2.55 40.83 -31.03
C PHE A 7 3.14 41.32 -29.69
N LEU A 8 3.34 42.63 -29.55
CA LEU A 8 3.84 43.25 -28.32
C LEU A 8 2.84 43.19 -27.15
N CYS A 9 1.53 43.15 -27.44
CA CYS A 9 0.50 43.00 -26.40
C CYS A 9 0.23 41.54 -25.98
N LEU A 10 0.60 40.55 -26.80
CA LEU A 10 0.41 39.13 -26.49
C LEU A 10 1.60 38.50 -25.74
N LEU A 11 2.82 39.04 -25.91
CA LEU A 11 4.01 38.61 -25.17
C LEU A 11 3.86 38.70 -23.63
N PRO A 12 3.37 39.80 -23.04
CA PRO A 12 3.21 39.88 -21.59
C PRO A 12 2.09 39.00 -21.05
N MET A 13 1.04 38.70 -21.84
CA MET A 13 0.01 37.74 -21.44
C MET A 13 0.55 36.31 -21.39
N LEU A 14 1.37 35.90 -22.36
CA LEU A 14 2.00 34.57 -22.36
C LEU A 14 3.04 34.41 -21.23
N LEU A 15 3.76 35.49 -20.88
CA LEU A 15 4.69 35.49 -19.75
C LEU A 15 3.97 35.55 -18.39
N ALA A 16 2.78 36.15 -18.29
CA ALA A 16 1.98 36.16 -17.07
C ALA A 16 1.38 34.79 -16.73
N VAL A 17 1.03 33.98 -17.74
CA VAL A 17 0.52 32.62 -17.55
C VAL A 17 1.65 31.60 -17.34
N ALA A 18 2.86 31.88 -17.83
CA ALA A 18 4.04 31.05 -17.59
C ALA A 18 4.62 31.14 -16.15
N GLY A 19 4.14 32.10 -15.33
CA GLY A 19 4.61 32.33 -13.96
C GLY A 19 3.72 31.73 -12.86
N CYS A 20 2.54 31.19 -13.17
CA CYS A 20 1.65 30.56 -12.20
C CYS A 20 1.67 29.04 -12.35
N GLY A 21 2.75 28.41 -11.89
CA GLY A 21 2.72 26.97 -11.61
C GLY A 21 1.69 26.64 -10.52
N PRO A 22 1.24 25.38 -10.41
CA PRO A 22 0.34 24.97 -9.35
C PRO A 22 0.92 25.35 -7.98
N SER A 23 0.05 25.76 -7.05
CA SER A 23 0.47 26.03 -5.68
C SER A 23 1.09 24.78 -5.05
N LYS A 24 1.95 24.95 -4.04
CA LYS A 24 2.52 23.80 -3.30
C LYS A 24 1.43 22.87 -2.78
N GLY A 25 0.34 23.42 -2.25
CA GLY A 25 -0.80 22.63 -1.78
C GLY A 25 -1.56 21.93 -2.91
N GLN A 26 -1.69 22.54 -4.09
CA GLN A 26 -2.27 21.85 -5.27
C GLN A 26 -1.44 20.64 -5.70
N THR A 27 -0.10 20.78 -5.75
CA THR A 27 0.79 19.66 -6.10
C THR A 27 0.74 18.55 -5.05
N ILE A 28 0.68 18.90 -3.76
CA ILE A 28 0.50 17.93 -2.67
C ILE A 28 -0.86 17.23 -2.77
N GLY A 29 -1.94 17.98 -3.02
CA GLY A 29 -3.28 17.43 -3.18
C GLY A 29 -3.39 16.46 -4.35
N LEU A 30 -2.76 16.77 -5.49
CA LEU A 30 -2.66 15.85 -6.63
C LEU A 30 -1.93 14.57 -6.25
N TYR A 31 -0.79 14.68 -5.57
CA TYR A 31 -0.04 13.51 -5.09
C TYR A 31 -0.89 12.65 -4.14
N LEU A 32 -1.54 13.26 -3.13
CA LEU A 32 -2.41 12.54 -2.19
C LEU A 32 -3.57 11.84 -2.91
N GLY A 33 -4.16 12.51 -3.90
CA GLY A 33 -5.19 11.91 -4.77
C GLY A 33 -4.67 10.69 -5.54
N SER A 34 -3.45 10.76 -6.09
CA SER A 34 -2.82 9.64 -6.79
C SER A 34 -2.55 8.45 -5.88
N VAL A 35 -2.03 8.68 -4.66
CA VAL A 35 -1.71 7.58 -3.72
C VAL A 35 -2.95 6.91 -3.11
N THR A 36 -4.09 7.59 -3.05
CA THR A 36 -5.32 7.07 -2.42
C THR A 36 -5.80 5.74 -3.02
N ILE A 37 -5.64 5.56 -4.34
CA ILE A 37 -6.04 4.32 -5.01
C ILE A 37 -5.15 3.15 -4.53
N HIS A 38 -3.86 3.42 -4.37
CA HIS A 38 -2.85 2.45 -3.93
C HIS A 38 -3.05 2.07 -2.45
N GLU A 39 -3.46 3.03 -1.62
CA GLU A 39 -3.80 2.78 -0.22
C GLU A 39 -5.01 1.88 -0.03
N ARG A 40 -6.08 2.10 -0.82
CA ARG A 40 -7.26 1.22 -0.77
C ARG A 40 -6.91 -0.22 -1.16
N ARG A 41 -5.97 -0.39 -2.09
CA ARG A 41 -5.44 -1.72 -2.45
C ARG A 41 -4.65 -2.34 -1.31
N LEU A 42 -3.79 -1.57 -0.63
CA LEU A 42 -3.08 -2.03 0.57
C LEU A 42 -4.05 -2.48 1.68
N GLN A 43 -5.12 -1.72 1.93
CA GLN A 43 -6.15 -2.08 2.91
C GLN A 43 -6.88 -3.38 2.52
N ALA A 44 -7.31 -3.50 1.26
CA ALA A 44 -7.94 -4.72 0.76
C ALA A 44 -7.01 -5.95 0.89
N TRP A 45 -5.71 -5.78 0.66
CA TRP A 45 -4.75 -6.87 0.84
C TRP A 45 -4.47 -7.20 2.31
N ALA A 46 -4.56 -6.23 3.22
CA ALA A 46 -4.46 -6.50 4.65
C ALA A 46 -5.59 -7.43 5.11
N GLU A 47 -6.83 -7.15 4.68
CA GLU A 47 -8.00 -8.00 4.95
C GLU A 47 -7.86 -9.38 4.30
N GLU A 48 -7.42 -9.43 3.03
CA GLU A 48 -7.17 -10.69 2.34
C GLU A 48 -6.09 -11.53 3.05
N LEU A 49 -5.00 -10.91 3.50
CA LEU A 49 -3.95 -11.58 4.25
C LEU A 49 -4.43 -12.16 5.59
N GLU A 50 -5.38 -11.52 6.26
CA GLU A 50 -6.01 -12.06 7.48
C GLU A 50 -6.89 -13.29 7.18
N ASN A 51 -7.53 -13.32 6.01
CA ASN A 51 -8.32 -14.46 5.56
C ASN A 51 -7.44 -15.65 5.12
N LEU A 52 -6.27 -15.36 4.55
CA LEU A 52 -5.30 -16.36 4.10
C LEU A 52 -4.36 -16.84 5.21
N ALA A 53 -4.35 -16.16 6.37
CA ALA A 53 -3.51 -16.53 7.51
C ALA A 53 -3.75 -18.01 7.91
N PRO A 54 -2.69 -18.80 8.14
CA PRO A 54 -2.84 -20.20 8.48
C PRO A 54 -3.57 -20.38 9.81
N ARG A 55 -4.56 -21.27 9.87
CA ARG A 55 -5.33 -21.56 11.09
C ARG A 55 -5.21 -23.03 11.50
N PRO A 56 -5.21 -23.33 12.81
CA PRO A 56 -5.23 -24.72 13.28
C PRO A 56 -6.50 -25.42 12.81
N GLY A 57 -6.39 -26.61 12.24
CA GLY A 57 -7.55 -27.45 11.89
C GLY A 57 -8.20 -27.18 10.53
N GLU A 58 -7.72 -26.22 9.73
CA GLU A 58 -8.19 -26.02 8.34
C GLU A 58 -7.51 -26.98 7.34
N ALA A 59 -7.43 -28.28 7.70
CA ALA A 59 -6.77 -29.32 6.91
C ALA A 59 -7.45 -29.59 5.54
N SER A 60 -8.57 -28.94 5.25
CA SER A 60 -9.37 -29.13 4.03
C SER A 60 -9.20 -28.01 2.99
N ARG A 61 -8.41 -26.95 3.26
CA ARG A 61 -8.18 -25.92 2.24
C ARG A 61 -7.39 -26.50 1.06
N ASP A 62 -7.85 -26.25 -0.16
CA ASP A 62 -7.10 -26.63 -1.35
C ASP A 62 -5.80 -25.82 -1.40
N LEU A 63 -4.70 -26.49 -1.09
CA LEU A 63 -3.37 -25.89 -1.09
C LEU A 63 -2.99 -25.34 -2.48
N THR A 64 -3.55 -25.91 -3.55
CA THR A 64 -3.30 -25.46 -4.93
C THR A 64 -3.91 -24.08 -5.15
N GLU A 65 -5.20 -23.93 -4.84
CA GLU A 65 -5.92 -22.66 -4.94
C GLU A 65 -5.28 -21.59 -4.04
N LEU A 66 -4.92 -21.96 -2.81
CA LEU A 66 -4.30 -21.04 -1.86
C LEU A 66 -2.93 -20.56 -2.35
N ARG A 67 -2.15 -21.45 -2.96
CA ARG A 67 -0.86 -21.11 -3.56
C ARG A 67 -1.02 -20.17 -4.76
N GLU A 68 -1.92 -20.50 -5.69
CA GLU A 68 -2.21 -19.64 -6.85
C GLU A 68 -2.66 -18.25 -6.42
N LYS A 69 -3.48 -18.17 -5.37
CA LYS A 69 -3.92 -16.89 -4.80
C LYS A 69 -2.77 -16.09 -4.19
N VAL A 70 -1.90 -16.73 -3.40
CA VAL A 70 -0.71 -16.07 -2.83
C VAL A 70 0.25 -15.61 -3.93
N GLU A 71 0.52 -16.43 -4.94
CA GLU A 71 1.37 -16.05 -6.09
C GLU A 71 0.78 -14.86 -6.85
N THR A 72 -0.53 -14.86 -7.09
CA THR A 72 -1.24 -13.74 -7.71
C THR A 72 -1.11 -12.47 -6.89
N LEU A 73 -1.33 -12.53 -5.58
CA LEU A 73 -1.19 -11.37 -4.68
C LEU A 73 0.25 -10.87 -4.63
N GLN A 74 1.25 -11.75 -4.64
CA GLN A 74 2.65 -11.35 -4.70
C GLN A 74 2.96 -10.56 -5.97
N GLN A 75 2.42 -10.99 -7.11
CA GLN A 75 2.58 -10.30 -8.37
C GLN A 75 1.89 -8.93 -8.33
N LEU A 76 0.64 -8.87 -7.87
CA LEU A 76 -0.12 -7.63 -7.73
C LEU A 76 0.58 -6.62 -6.83
N VAL A 77 1.12 -7.04 -5.68
CA VAL A 77 1.87 -6.16 -4.76
C VAL A 77 3.13 -5.61 -5.43
N ARG A 78 3.86 -6.42 -6.20
CA ARG A 78 5.06 -5.98 -6.93
C ARG A 78 4.72 -4.97 -8.03
N ASP A 79 3.68 -5.24 -8.79
CA ASP A 79 3.23 -4.37 -9.87
C ASP A 79 2.76 -3.03 -9.30
N GLU A 80 2.00 -3.06 -8.20
CA GLU A 80 1.52 -1.86 -7.53
C GLU A 80 2.65 -1.02 -6.93
N ARG A 81 3.63 -1.66 -6.29
CA ARG A 81 4.82 -0.97 -5.79
C ARG A 81 5.58 -0.29 -6.93
N THR A 82 5.65 -0.95 -8.08
CA THR A 82 6.25 -0.38 -9.30
C THR A 82 5.47 0.84 -9.80
N GLU A 83 4.14 0.78 -9.85
CA GLU A 83 3.30 1.93 -10.20
C GLU A 83 3.47 3.09 -9.22
N VAL A 84 3.49 2.82 -7.91
CA VAL A 84 3.71 3.82 -6.88
C VAL A 84 5.08 4.50 -7.04
N SER A 85 6.14 3.75 -7.33
CA SER A 85 7.48 4.30 -7.55
C SER A 85 7.59 5.25 -8.76
N LYS A 86 6.65 5.17 -9.71
CA LYS A 86 6.61 6.06 -10.89
C LYS A 86 5.91 7.38 -10.61
N LEU A 87 5.24 7.52 -9.47
CA LEU A 87 4.54 8.73 -9.12
C LEU A 87 5.53 9.90 -8.99
N HIS A 88 5.12 11.06 -9.49
CA HIS A 88 5.84 12.28 -9.21
C HIS A 88 5.63 12.65 -7.73
N VAL A 89 6.71 12.61 -6.95
CA VAL A 89 6.68 12.88 -5.50
C VAL A 89 7.12 14.32 -5.25
N PRO A 90 6.26 15.19 -4.72
CA PRO A 90 6.68 16.50 -4.23
C PRO A 90 7.67 16.34 -3.07
N GLU A 91 8.67 17.21 -2.97
CA GLU A 91 9.69 17.19 -1.91
C GLU A 91 9.09 17.04 -0.50
N LEU A 92 8.00 17.78 -0.23
CA LEU A 92 7.29 17.75 1.07
C LEU A 92 6.54 16.44 1.35
N CYS A 93 6.42 15.55 0.35
CA CYS A 93 5.76 14.25 0.45
C CYS A 93 6.75 13.07 0.40
N GLU A 94 8.07 13.31 0.32
CA GLU A 94 9.06 12.23 0.19
C GLU A 94 9.02 11.25 1.36
N ASP A 95 8.90 11.75 2.59
CA ASP A 95 8.84 10.87 3.76
C ASP A 95 7.54 10.07 3.80
N LEU A 96 6.41 10.69 3.43
CA LEU A 96 5.13 9.98 3.26
C LEU A 96 5.25 8.89 2.19
N HIS A 97 5.96 9.17 1.09
CA HIS A 97 6.20 8.19 0.04
C HIS A 97 7.03 6.98 0.52
N LYS A 98 8.07 7.23 1.32
CA LYS A 98 8.86 6.16 1.96
C LYS A 98 8.02 5.30 2.89
N MET A 99 7.05 5.90 3.60
CA MET A 99 6.11 5.13 4.44
C MET A 99 5.23 4.20 3.59
N TYR A 100 4.74 4.64 2.44
CA TYR A 100 4.03 3.73 1.51
C TYR A 100 4.92 2.59 1.03
N ASP A 101 6.17 2.87 0.62
CA ASP A 101 7.10 1.82 0.19
C ASP A 101 7.32 0.77 1.30
N ARG A 102 7.44 1.22 2.55
CA ARG A 102 7.50 0.33 3.72
C ARG A 102 6.21 -0.46 3.93
N ALA A 103 5.03 0.12 3.69
CA ALA A 103 3.75 -0.59 3.78
C ALA A 103 3.64 -1.70 2.71
N PHE A 104 4.08 -1.44 1.48
CA PHE A 104 4.17 -2.46 0.42
C PHE A 104 5.18 -3.55 0.76
N ASP A 105 6.34 -3.19 1.32
CA ASP A 105 7.36 -4.16 1.76
C ASP A 105 6.82 -5.10 2.85
N LEU A 106 6.14 -4.56 3.87
CA LEU A 106 5.52 -5.37 4.92
C LEU A 106 4.47 -6.33 4.36
N THR A 107 3.63 -5.86 3.42
CA THR A 107 2.65 -6.70 2.72
C THR A 107 3.34 -7.82 1.93
N ALA A 108 4.39 -7.50 1.18
CA ALA A 108 5.16 -8.47 0.40
C ALA A 108 5.82 -9.52 1.31
N ARG A 109 6.36 -9.11 2.46
CA ARG A 109 6.96 -10.03 3.45
C ARG A 109 5.92 -10.98 4.04
N ARG A 110 4.72 -10.49 4.38
CA ARG A 110 3.61 -11.33 4.86
C ARG A 110 3.22 -12.39 3.81
N LEU A 111 3.09 -12.00 2.54
CA LEU A 111 2.86 -12.95 1.45
C LEU A 111 4.01 -13.94 1.26
N GLY A 112 5.25 -13.52 1.49
CA GLY A 112 6.42 -14.38 1.47
C GLY A 112 6.37 -15.47 2.55
N LEU A 113 5.95 -15.12 3.76
CA LEU A 113 5.77 -16.08 4.86
C LEU A 113 4.66 -17.08 4.56
N LEU A 114 3.53 -16.62 4.00
CA LEU A 114 2.46 -17.51 3.56
C LEU A 114 2.95 -18.50 2.50
N ALA A 115 3.66 -18.01 1.48
CA ALA A 115 4.22 -18.87 0.44
C ALA A 115 5.19 -19.92 1.02
N ALA A 116 6.06 -19.52 1.96
CA ALA A 116 6.96 -20.44 2.63
C ALA A 116 6.21 -21.51 3.44
N PHE A 117 5.17 -21.13 4.18
CA PHE A 117 4.32 -22.08 4.91
C PHE A 117 3.62 -23.07 3.98
N LEU A 118 3.12 -22.62 2.83
CA LEU A 118 2.46 -23.49 1.86
C LEU A 118 3.39 -24.57 1.30
N VAL A 119 4.69 -24.25 1.14
CA VAL A 119 5.70 -25.25 0.76
C VAL A 119 5.86 -26.31 1.84
N GLU A 120 5.89 -25.93 3.12
CA GLU A 120 5.96 -26.89 4.24
C GLU A 120 4.69 -27.75 4.36
N ALA A 121 3.51 -27.14 4.16
CA ALA A 121 2.23 -27.84 4.12
C ALA A 121 2.17 -28.86 2.96
N GLU A 122 2.70 -28.50 1.78
CA GLU A 122 2.78 -29.41 0.64
C GLU A 122 3.73 -30.59 0.91
N LYS A 123 4.88 -30.35 1.55
CA LYS A 123 5.80 -31.41 1.99
C LYS A 123 5.13 -32.35 2.99
N ASN A 124 4.37 -31.83 3.95
CA ASN A 124 3.63 -32.65 4.90
C ASN A 124 2.58 -33.52 4.22
N ARG A 125 1.79 -32.97 3.28
CA ARG A 125 0.82 -33.72 2.48
C ARG A 125 1.45 -34.85 1.66
N LYS A 126 2.70 -34.66 1.20
CA LYS A 126 3.48 -35.68 0.48
C LYS A 126 4.17 -36.69 1.41
N GLY A 127 4.02 -36.57 2.74
CA GLY A 127 4.67 -37.43 3.73
C GLY A 127 6.17 -37.16 3.90
N ILE A 128 6.68 -36.04 3.37
CA ILE A 128 8.10 -35.66 3.45
C ILE A 128 8.40 -34.95 4.78
N LEU A 129 7.43 -34.19 5.31
CA LEU A 129 7.55 -33.44 6.56
C LEU A 129 6.61 -34.04 7.63
N PRO A 130 7.09 -34.37 8.84
CA PRO A 130 6.22 -34.87 9.90
C PRO A 130 5.29 -33.78 10.47
N ASP A 131 4.14 -34.18 11.00
CA ASP A 131 3.11 -33.26 11.53
C ASP A 131 3.64 -32.33 12.63
N SER A 132 4.55 -32.82 13.47
CA SER A 132 5.19 -32.01 14.51
C SER A 132 6.00 -30.84 13.92
N SER A 133 6.66 -31.06 12.79
CA SER A 133 7.42 -30.03 12.10
C SER A 133 6.51 -29.06 11.34
N LEU A 134 5.38 -29.53 10.79
CA LEU A 134 4.36 -28.64 10.25
C LEU A 134 3.74 -27.76 11.35
N GLY A 135 3.49 -28.31 12.53
CA GLY A 135 3.00 -27.55 13.69
C GLY A 135 3.97 -26.46 14.15
N GLN A 136 5.28 -26.73 14.15
CA GLN A 136 6.30 -25.73 14.41
C GLN A 136 6.33 -24.64 13.31
N ALA A 137 6.29 -25.03 12.04
CA ALA A 137 6.24 -24.09 10.93
C ALA A 137 4.99 -23.19 11.02
N LEU A 138 3.83 -23.75 11.34
CA LEU A 138 2.58 -23.03 11.58
C LEU A 138 2.75 -21.98 12.70
N GLN A 139 3.28 -22.38 13.84
CA GLN A 139 3.46 -21.50 14.99
C GLN A 139 4.42 -20.34 14.67
N THR A 140 5.55 -20.64 14.02
CA THR A 140 6.52 -19.62 13.59
C THR A 140 5.89 -18.66 12.59
N THR A 141 5.22 -19.17 11.55
CA THR A 141 4.55 -18.33 10.55
C THR A 141 3.49 -17.43 11.19
N GLN A 142 2.68 -17.93 12.13
CA GLN A 142 1.69 -17.13 12.83
C GLN A 142 2.33 -16.02 13.66
N SER A 143 3.41 -16.32 14.39
CA SER A 143 4.13 -15.33 15.20
C SER A 143 4.71 -14.22 14.33
N GLU A 144 5.44 -14.58 13.27
CA GLU A 144 6.07 -13.61 12.38
C GLU A 144 5.02 -12.80 11.59
N MET A 145 3.92 -13.42 11.17
CA MET A 145 2.80 -12.72 10.53
C MET A 145 2.16 -11.70 11.47
N ALA A 146 2.02 -12.01 12.76
CA ALA A 146 1.49 -11.09 13.75
C ALA A 146 2.43 -9.90 13.99
N GLU A 147 3.74 -10.13 14.07
CA GLU A 147 4.74 -9.06 14.19
C GLU A 147 4.71 -8.12 12.97
N LEU A 148 4.61 -8.69 11.76
CA LEU A 148 4.51 -7.88 10.53
C LEU A 148 3.18 -7.13 10.44
N ALA A 149 2.08 -7.71 10.94
CA ALA A 149 0.78 -7.04 11.00
C ALA A 149 0.81 -5.84 11.97
N ASP A 150 1.39 -6.00 13.16
CA ASP A 150 1.59 -4.89 14.11
C ASP A 150 2.49 -3.80 13.52
N ALA A 151 3.58 -4.17 12.85
CA ALA A 151 4.43 -3.22 12.14
C ALA A 151 3.67 -2.47 11.03
N ALA A 152 2.77 -3.14 10.30
CA ALA A 152 1.94 -2.53 9.27
C ALA A 152 0.92 -1.55 9.85
N GLY A 153 0.28 -1.89 10.98
CA GLY A 153 -0.64 -0.99 11.68
C GLY A 153 0.05 0.28 12.18
N LYS A 154 1.30 0.19 12.64
CA LYS A 154 2.11 1.37 13.00
C LYS A 154 2.40 2.26 11.80
N VAL A 155 2.74 1.68 10.65
CA VAL A 155 2.97 2.44 9.41
C VAL A 155 1.70 3.13 8.93
N ASP A 156 0.55 2.47 9.00
CA ASP A 156 -0.73 3.07 8.63
C ASP A 156 -1.06 4.31 9.48
N GLU A 157 -0.83 4.21 10.79
CA GLU A 157 -0.97 5.36 11.70
C GLU A 157 0.05 6.48 11.39
N GLU A 158 1.30 6.15 11.09
CA GLU A 158 2.33 7.12 10.66
C GLU A 158 1.89 7.87 9.39
N ILE A 159 1.38 7.14 8.38
CA ILE A 159 0.85 7.69 7.13
C ILE A 159 -0.32 8.64 7.42
N ARG A 160 -1.26 8.22 8.26
CA ARG A 160 -2.42 9.01 8.65
C ARG A 160 -2.01 10.32 9.30
N GLN A 161 -1.07 10.28 10.25
CA GLN A 161 -0.56 11.47 10.93
C GLN A 161 0.19 12.41 9.98
N ALA A 162 0.99 11.86 9.06
CA ALA A 162 1.70 12.65 8.06
C ALA A 162 0.72 13.39 7.12
N LYS A 163 -0.33 12.72 6.65
CA LYS A 163 -1.40 13.34 5.85
C LYS A 163 -2.11 14.47 6.60
N LEU A 164 -2.48 14.24 7.86
CA LEU A 164 -3.09 15.28 8.70
C LEU A 164 -2.15 16.47 8.91
N GLY A 165 -0.85 16.21 9.08
CA GLY A 165 0.17 17.26 9.16
C GLY A 165 0.23 18.10 7.88
N LEU A 166 0.17 17.46 6.71
CA LEU A 166 0.15 18.16 5.42
C LEU A 166 -1.10 19.02 5.26
N ALA A 167 -2.29 18.51 5.59
CA ALA A 167 -3.54 19.29 5.49
C ALA A 167 -3.62 20.45 6.49
N ARG A 168 -3.03 20.32 7.68
CA ARG A 168 -2.91 21.47 8.60
C ARG A 168 -2.01 22.57 8.05
N ARG A 169 -0.98 22.19 7.29
CA ARG A 169 0.00 23.13 6.71
C ARG A 169 -0.49 23.76 5.40
N PHE A 170 -1.35 23.07 4.67
CA PHE A 170 -1.88 23.49 3.36
C PHE A 170 -3.41 23.36 3.35
N PRO A 171 -4.15 24.45 3.62
CA PRO A 171 -5.62 24.41 3.74
C PRO A 171 -6.35 23.92 2.48
N GLU A 172 -5.73 24.05 1.30
CA GLU A 172 -6.26 23.54 0.03
C GLU A 172 -6.13 22.02 -0.13
N VAL A 173 -5.38 21.34 0.75
CA VAL A 173 -5.20 19.89 0.73
C VAL A 173 -6.33 19.23 1.52
N GLN A 174 -7.22 18.54 0.79
CA GLN A 174 -8.18 17.64 1.41
C GLN A 174 -7.51 16.29 1.62
N VAL A 175 -7.50 15.80 2.86
CA VAL A 175 -7.18 14.40 3.13
C VAL A 175 -8.44 13.61 2.80
N PRO A 176 -8.41 12.70 1.81
CA PRO A 176 -9.49 11.76 1.64
C PRO A 176 -9.61 10.96 2.94
N GLU A 177 -10.78 11.02 3.59
CA GLU A 177 -11.03 10.19 4.77
C GLU A 177 -10.87 8.73 4.35
N ALA A 178 -10.03 7.99 5.07
CA ALA A 178 -10.11 6.54 5.07
C ALA A 178 -11.48 6.18 5.67
N ASP A 179 -12.21 5.26 5.05
CA ASP A 179 -13.41 4.73 5.68
C ASP A 179 -13.03 4.25 7.08
N PRO A 180 -13.87 4.53 8.11
CA PRO A 180 -13.60 4.03 9.44
C PRO A 180 -13.45 2.51 9.38
N PRO A 181 -12.54 1.90 10.16
CA PRO A 181 -12.38 0.46 10.18
C PRO A 181 -13.75 -0.17 10.43
N ALA A 182 -14.10 -1.19 9.64
CA ALA A 182 -15.35 -1.92 9.80
C ALA A 182 -15.50 -2.28 11.29
N GLN A 183 -16.53 -1.73 11.95
CA GLN A 183 -16.78 -2.01 13.36
C GLN A 183 -16.86 -3.52 13.53
N ALA A 184 -15.97 -4.07 14.37
CA ALA A 184 -16.10 -5.45 14.80
C ALA A 184 -17.53 -5.64 15.34
N PRO A 185 -18.23 -6.73 14.97
CA PRO A 185 -19.56 -7.00 15.51
C PRO A 185 -19.45 -6.98 17.04
N SER A 186 -20.28 -6.14 17.67
CA SER A 186 -20.35 -6.04 19.13
C SER A 186 -20.73 -7.41 19.72
N PRO A 187 -20.20 -7.75 20.91
CA PRO A 187 -20.35 -9.07 21.54
C PRO A 187 -21.80 -9.45 21.84
#